data_AF-A0A7X8CP61-F1
#
_entry.id   AF-A0A7X8CP61-F1
#
_cell.length_a   1.000
_cell.length_b   1.000
_cell.length_c   1.000
_cell.angle_alpha   90.00
_cell.angle_beta   90.00
_cell.angle_gamma   90.00
#
_symmetry.space_group_name_H-M   'P 1'
#
loop_
_entity.id
_entity.type
_entity.pdbx_description
1 polymer ?
#
loop_
_entity_poly.entity_id
_entity_poly.type
_entity_poly.pdbx_seq_one_letter_code
_entity_poly.pdbx_strand_id
1 'polypeptide(L)' 'MSTIELRKKIINQLSRIEDVSFLRAIKTLVDSKAHEEIYKLSEFQKERIREGREQLRSGKTISNEALQKEIVQWLGSK' A
#
# COMPACT_ATOMS: atom_id res chain seq x y z
N MET A 1 -8.48 -12.45 -22.45
CA MET A 1 -8.67 -11.97 -21.07
C MET A 1 -7.31 -11.56 -20.54
N SER A 2 -7.14 -10.31 -20.15
CA SER A 2 -5.87 -9.78 -19.63
C SER A 2 -5.59 -10.29 -18.21
N THR A 3 -4.33 -10.21 -17.78
CA THR A 3 -3.93 -10.52 -16.40
C THR A 3 -4.74 -9.71 -15.37
N ILE A 4 -5.11 -8.47 -15.72
CA ILE A 4 -5.91 -7.59 -14.86
C ILE A 4 -7.34 -8.13 -14.74
N GLU A 5 -7.95 -8.52 -15.85
CA GLU A 5 -9.31 -9.09 -15.87
C GLU A 5 -9.38 -10.42 -15.10
N LEU A 6 -8.36 -11.27 -15.25
CA LEU A 6 -8.26 -12.53 -14.53
C LEU A 6 -8.20 -12.31 -13.01
N ARG A 7 -7.35 -11.38 -12.54
CA ARG A 7 -7.25 -11.06 -11.10
C ARG A 7 -8.57 -10.56 -10.53
N LYS A 8 -9.25 -9.64 -11.23
CA LYS A 8 -10.55 -9.12 -10.80
C LYS A 8 -11.59 -10.24 -10.68
N LYS A 9 -11.64 -11.16 -11.65
CA LYS A 9 -12.56 -12.29 -11.62
C LYS A 9 -12.31 -13.22 -10.44
N ILE A 10 -11.04 -13.53 -10.15
CA ILE A 10 -10.66 -14.35 -8.99
C ILE A 10 -11.08 -13.68 -7.69
N ILE A 11 -10.77 -12.40 -7.48
CA ILE A 11 -11.16 -11.65 -6.26
C ILE A 11 -12.67 -11.69 -6.05
N ASN A 12 -13.45 -11.48 -7.11
CA ASN A 12 -14.92 -11.53 -7.04
C ASN A 12 -15.48 -12.92 -6.73
N GLN A 13 -14.77 -13.99 -7.09
CA GLN A 13 -15.16 -15.35 -6.73
C GLN A 13 -14.82 -15.65 -5.27
N LEU A 14 -13.64 -15.24 -4.81
CA LEU A 14 -13.21 -15.42 -3.42
C LEU A 14 -14.11 -14.69 -2.44
N SER A 15 -14.63 -13.50 -2.78
CA SER A 15 -15.50 -12.72 -1.90
C SER A 15 -16.88 -13.35 -1.62
N ARG A 16 -17.26 -14.40 -2.36
CA ARG A 16 -18.55 -15.10 -2.22
C ARG A 16 -18.43 -16.43 -1.48
N ILE A 17 -17.20 -16.84 -1.13
CA ILE A 17 -16.95 -18.10 -0.43
C ILE A 17 -17.07 -17.85 1.07
N GLU A 18 -17.91 -18.63 1.74
CA GLU A 18 -18.09 -18.58 3.21
C GLU A 18 -17.28 -19.67 3.93
N ASP A 19 -16.84 -20.72 3.22
CA ASP A 19 -16.05 -21.80 3.78
C ASP A 19 -14.62 -21.34 4.10
N VAL A 20 -14.37 -21.11 5.39
CA VAL A 20 -13.07 -20.70 5.94
C VAL A 20 -11.97 -21.74 5.68
N SER A 21 -12.29 -23.03 5.73
CA SER A 21 -11.30 -24.10 5.49
C SER A 21 -10.84 -24.08 4.03
N PHE A 22 -11.78 -23.86 3.11
CA PHE A 22 -11.47 -23.71 1.69
C PHE A 22 -10.66 -22.42 1.42
N LEU A 23 -11.06 -21.29 2.02
CA LEU A 23 -10.30 -20.03 1.92
C LEU A 23 -8.86 -20.18 2.45
N ARG A 24 -8.66 -20.94 3.53
CA ARG A 24 -7.31 -21.24 4.07
C ARG A 24 -6.48 -22.06 3.09
N ALA A 25 -7.06 -23.08 2.46
CA ALA A 25 -6.36 -23.88 1.46
C ALA A 25 -5.93 -23.02 0.26
N ILE A 26 -6.81 -22.14 -0.22
CA ILE A 26 -6.51 -21.18 -1.30
C ILE A 26 -5.40 -20.23 -0.87
N LYS A 27 -5.46 -19.67 0.35
CA LYS A 27 -4.42 -18.80 0.89
C LYS A 27 -3.06 -19.48 0.86
N THR A 28 -2.95 -20.71 1.36
CA THR A 28 -1.70 -21.49 1.33
C THR A 28 -1.15 -21.66 -0.09
N LEU A 29 -2.02 -21.97 -1.06
CA LEU A 29 -1.62 -22.09 -2.46
C LEU A 29 -1.10 -20.75 -3.02
N VAL A 30 -1.80 -19.66 -2.74
CA VAL A 30 -1.39 -18.31 -3.17
C VAL A 30 -0.07 -17.92 -2.53
N ASP A 31 0.09 -18.10 -1.22
CA ASP A 31 1.33 -17.78 -0.49
C ASP A 31 2.52 -18.59 -1.01
N SER A 32 2.33 -19.87 -1.37
CA SER A 32 3.38 -20.72 -1.94
C SER A 32 3.88 -20.27 -3.33
N LYS A 33 3.09 -19.44 -4.01
CA LYS A 33 3.37 -18.93 -5.37
C LYS A 33 3.60 -17.43 -5.40
N ALA A 34 3.16 -16.71 -4.37
CA ALA A 34 3.48 -15.32 -4.15
C ALA A 34 4.99 -15.26 -3.93
N HIS A 35 5.70 -14.72 -4.92
CA HIS A 35 7.05 -14.26 -4.66
C HIS A 35 6.94 -13.19 -3.58
N GLU A 36 7.40 -13.49 -2.37
CA GLU A 36 7.81 -12.49 -1.39
C GLU A 36 9.04 -11.78 -1.93
N GLU A 37 8.90 -11.08 -3.05
CA GLU A 37 9.89 -10.10 -3.44
C GLU A 37 9.79 -8.99 -2.40
N ILE A 38 10.71 -9.05 -1.43
CA ILE A 38 11.01 -7.93 -0.54
C ILE A 38 11.10 -6.70 -1.44
N TYR A 39 10.15 -5.78 -1.27
CA TYR A 39 10.07 -4.60 -2.11
C TYR A 39 11.38 -3.82 -2.01
N LYS A 40 12.16 -3.85 -3.09
CA LYS A 40 13.46 -3.17 -3.14
C LYS A 40 13.20 -1.70 -3.41
N LEU A 41 13.40 -0.88 -2.37
CA LEU A 41 13.35 0.57 -2.49
C LEU A 41 14.43 1.05 -3.48
N SER A 42 14.07 1.99 -4.34
CA SER A 42 15.04 2.73 -5.15
C SER A 42 15.91 3.64 -4.27
N GLU A 43 17.08 4.06 -4.77
CA GLU A 43 17.94 5.00 -4.03
C GLU A 43 17.20 6.31 -3.69
N PHE A 44 16.37 6.81 -4.61
CA PHE A 44 15.51 7.97 -4.35
C PHE A 44 14.55 7.75 -3.19
N GLN A 45 13.90 6.59 -3.13
CA GLN A 45 12.97 6.27 -2.04
C GLN A 45 13.69 6.11 -0.70
N LYS A 46 14.87 5.47 -0.69
CA LYS A 46 15.71 5.36 0.51
C LYS A 46 16.11 6.72 1.04
N GLU A 47 16.52 7.62 0.15
CA GLU A 47 16.91 8.98 0.50
C GLU A 47 15.74 9.76 1.10
N ARG A 48 14.56 9.71 0.47
CA ARG A 48 13.34 10.34 1.01
C ARG A 48 12.98 9.83 2.40
N ILE A 49 13.14 8.53 2.66
CA ILE A 49 12.90 7.94 3.98
C ILE A 49 13.96 8.41 4.99
N ARG A 50 15.23 8.48 4.59
CA ARG A 50 16.33 9.00 5.42
C ARG A 50 16.07 10.44 5.83
N GLU A 51 15.72 11.30 4.87
CA GLU A 51 15.36 12.71 5.12
C GLU A 51 14.19 12.84 6.09
N GLY A 52 13.11 12.09 5.88
CA GLY A 52 11.94 12.12 6.77
C GLY A 52 12.28 11.70 8.21
N ARG A 53 13.15 10.69 8.38
CA ARG A 53 13.64 10.28 9.70
C ARG A 53 14.48 11.37 10.37
N GLU A 54 15.35 12.04 9.63
CA GLU A 54 16.15 13.16 10.14
C GLU A 54 15.29 14.39 10.48
N GLN A 55 14.26 14.69 9.68
CA GLN A 55 13.28 15.74 9.98
C GLN A 55 12.54 15.45 11.29
N LEU A 56 12.09 14.20 11.49
CA LEU A 56 11.44 13.79 12.74
C LEU A 56 12.39 13.93 13.94
N ARG A 57 13.64 13.46 13.82
CA ARG A 57 14.66 13.58 14.88
C ARG A 57 15.00 15.02 15.23
N SER A 58 15.00 15.92 14.24
CA SER A 58 15.27 17.35 14.41
C SER A 58 14.03 18.17 14.78
N GLY A 59 12.88 17.54 15.01
CA GLY A 59 11.64 18.22 15.37
C GLY A 59 11.03 19.04 14.23
N LYS A 60 11.51 18.89 12.99
CA LYS A 60 10.96 19.50 11.76
C LYS A 60 9.68 18.79 11.35
N THR A 61 8.68 18.91 12.20
CA THR A 61 7.35 18.31 12.04
C THR A 61 6.31 19.41 11.96
N ILE A 62 5.18 19.10 11.35
CA ILE A 62 4.00 19.97 11.28
C ILE A 62 2.85 19.24 11.98
N SER A 63 1.98 19.98 12.68
CA SER A 63 0.79 19.36 13.24
C SER A 63 -0.16 18.91 12.13
N ASN A 64 -0.97 17.90 12.42
CA ASN A 64 -1.96 17.43 11.46
C ASN A 64 -2.91 18.57 11.05
N GLU A 65 -3.33 19.41 11.99
CA GLU A 65 -4.24 20.54 11.72
C GLU A 65 -3.64 21.55 10.75
N ALA A 66 -2.35 21.87 10.90
CA ALA A 66 -1.66 22.79 10.00
C ALA A 66 -1.47 22.18 8.60
N LEU A 67 -1.10 20.89 8.53
CA LEU A 67 -1.00 20.16 7.27
C LEU A 67 -2.34 20.12 6.52
N GLN A 68 -3.45 19.86 7.22
CA GLN A 68 -4.77 19.85 6.60
C GLN A 68 -5.14 21.22 6.02
N LYS A 69 -4.80 22.32 6.70
CA LYS A 69 -5.03 23.67 6.17
C LYS A 69 -4.26 23.92 4.88
N GLU A 70 -2.99 23.51 4.81
CA GLU A 70 -2.17 23.64 3.60
C GLU A 70 -2.75 22.83 2.43
N ILE A 71 -3.22 21.60 2.69
CA ILE A 71 -3.85 20.74 1.68
C ILE A 71 -5.12 21.41 1.13
N VAL A 72 -5.98 21.95 2.01
CA VAL A 72 -7.20 22.64 1.60
C VAL A 72 -6.88 23.86 0.74
N GLN A 73 -5.88 24.66 1.14
CA GLN A 73 -5.42 25.82 0.35
C GLN A 73 -4.91 25.40 -1.03
N TRP A 74 -4.10 24.34 -1.10
CA TRP A 74 -3.58 23.82 -2.37
C TRP A 74 -4.70 23.33 -3.29
N LEU A 75 -5.67 22.59 -2.76
CA LEU A 75 -6.82 22.09 -3.54
C LEU A 75 -7.73 23.22 -4.04
N GLY A 76 -7.89 24.29 -3.24
CA GLY A 76 -8.66 25.48 -3.61
C GLY A 76 -7.93 26.47 -4.53
N SER A 77 -6.63 26.28 -4.76
CA SER A 77 -5.82 27.11 -5.67
C SER A 77 -5.89 26.70 -7.14
N LYS A 78 -6.82 25.79 -7.48
CA LYS A 78 -7.13 25.35 -8.83
C LYS A 78 -8.38 26.02 -9.39
#